data_AF-A0A6L6C858-F1
#
_entry.id   AF-A0A6L6C858-F1
#
_cell.length_a   1.000
_cell.length_b   1.000
_cell.length_c   1.000
_cell.angle_alpha   90.00
_cell.angle_beta   90.00
_cell.angle_gamma   90.00
#
_symmetry.space_group_name_H-M   'P 1'
#
loop_
_entity.id
_entity.type
_entity.pdbx_description
1 polymer ?
#
loop_
_entity_poly.entity_id
_entity_poly.type
_entity_poly.pdbx_seq_one_letter_code
_entity_poly.pdbx_strand_id
1 'polypeptide(L)'
;MSLRNQHLRGLDGLRALAVLSVVAYHFNFRETRGGFLGVDLFFVISGFLITSLLLEEHRETGQISLVAFWRRRARRLLPALFLLITCVSLFPLIAGHVAGPSSIASIDLGSLRDFALATLGYFTNWMVA
;
A
#
# COMPACT_ATOMS: atom_id res chain seq x y z
N MET A 1 4.89 -5.41 32.91
CA MET A 1 4.99 -4.14 32.15
C MET A 1 4.26 -4.36 30.82
N SER A 2 2.96 -4.03 30.77
CA SER A 2 2.09 -4.35 29.63
C SER A 2 2.50 -3.51 28.42
N LEU A 3 2.97 -4.17 27.35
CA LEU A 3 3.37 -3.57 26.08
C LEU A 3 2.18 -3.02 25.28
N ARG A 4 0.95 -3.12 25.82
CA ARG A 4 -0.30 -2.77 25.16
C ARG A 4 -0.39 -1.32 24.69
N ASN A 5 0.48 -0.43 25.17
CA ASN A 5 0.44 1.00 24.86
C ASN A 5 1.77 1.66 24.48
N GLN A 6 2.88 0.91 24.35
CA GLN A 6 4.07 1.47 23.71
C GLN A 6 3.88 1.37 22.20
N HIS A 7 3.09 2.31 21.66
CA HIS A 7 3.19 2.66 20.25
C HIS A 7 4.67 3.03 20.04
N LEU A 8 5.46 2.10 19.50
CA LEU A 8 6.88 2.32 19.21
C LEU A 8 6.94 3.29 18.02
N ARG A 9 6.65 4.56 18.31
CA ARG A 9 6.58 5.66 17.34
C ARG A 9 7.85 5.74 16.49
N GLY A 10 8.99 5.31 17.05
CA GLY A 10 10.25 5.19 16.31
C GLY A 10 10.17 4.20 15.14
N LEU A 11 9.52 3.04 15.31
CA LEU A 11 9.35 2.06 14.23
C LEU A 11 8.40 2.57 13.15
N ASP A 12 7.33 3.28 13.53
CA ASP A 12 6.44 3.91 12.56
C ASP A 12 7.14 5.07 11.81
N GLY A 13 8.01 5.83 12.49
CA GLY A 13 8.88 6.83 11.86
C GLY A 13 9.86 6.21 10.87
N LEU A 14 10.48 5.07 11.20
CA LEU A 14 11.35 4.34 10.28
C LEU A 14 10.58 3.80 9.07
N ARG A 15 9.35 3.30 9.27
CA ARG A 15 8.47 2.91 8.16
C ARG A 15 8.12 4.09 7.27
N ALA A 16 7.85 5.26 7.85
CA ALA A 16 7.61 6.48 7.08
C ALA A 16 8.83 6.88 6.25
N LEU A 17 10.03 6.87 6.83
CA LEU A 17 11.28 7.14 6.10
C LEU A 17 11.55 6.13 4.98
N ALA A 18 11.25 4.85 5.23
CA ALA A 18 11.35 3.80 4.23
C ALA A 18 10.43 4.07 3.03
N VAL A 19 9.15 4.42 3.29
CA VAL A 19 8.20 4.80 2.23
C VAL A 19 8.64 6.05 1.49
N LEU A 20 9.10 7.09 2.19
CA LEU A 20 9.60 8.31 1.56
C LEU A 20 10.78 8.04 0.62
N SER A 21 11.67 7.11 1.00
CA SER A 21 12.79 6.69 0.16
C SER A 21 12.32 6.00 -1.13
N VAL A 22 11.28 5.17 -1.04
CA VAL A 22 10.65 4.51 -2.22
C VAL A 22 9.98 5.55 -3.13
N VAL A 23 9.28 6.52 -2.55
CA VAL A 23 8.64 7.60 -3.31
C VAL A 23 9.70 8.44 -4.03
N ALA A 24 10.75 8.86 -3.32
CA ALA A 24 11.86 9.64 -3.91
C ALA A 24 12.54 8.90 -5.08
N TYR A 25 12.72 7.58 -4.97
CA TYR A 25 13.25 6.76 -6.04
C TYR A 25 12.39 6.81 -7.32
N HIS A 26 11.06 6.72 -7.19
CA HIS A 26 10.15 6.79 -8.33
C HIS A 26 10.10 8.17 -9.00
N PHE A 27 10.42 9.23 -8.26
CA PHE A 27 10.55 10.59 -8.82
C PHE A 27 11.91 10.84 -9.50
N ASN A 28 12.75 9.81 -9.68
CA ASN A 28 14.13 9.93 -10.20
C ASN A 28 14.95 10.99 -9.44
N PHE A 29 14.69 11.17 -8.14
CA PHE A 29 15.43 12.12 -7.30
C PHE A 29 16.85 11.58 -7.08
N ARG A 30 17.80 12.04 -7.89
CA ARG A 30 19.15 11.48 -8.10
C ARG A 30 19.10 10.04 -8.62
N GLU A 31 20.12 9.58 -9.35
CA GLU A 31 20.34 8.16 -9.65
C GLU A 31 20.60 7.35 -8.37
N THR A 32 19.57 7.21 -7.54
CA THR A 32 19.64 6.58 -6.24
C THR A 32 19.50 5.08 -6.46
N ARG A 33 20.64 4.41 -6.68
CA ARG A 33 20.78 2.94 -6.78
C ARG A 33 20.26 2.17 -5.54
N GLY A 34 19.70 2.84 -4.52
CA GLY A 34 19.28 2.27 -3.25
C GLY A 34 17.80 2.41 -2.90
N GLY A 35 16.93 2.92 -3.79
CA GLY A 35 15.49 3.05 -3.50
C GLY A 35 14.78 1.74 -3.11
N PHE A 36 15.26 0.62 -3.65
CA PHE A 36 14.79 -0.73 -3.30
C PHE A 36 15.00 -1.10 -1.84
N LEU A 37 16.04 -0.56 -1.17
CA LEU A 37 16.28 -0.79 0.26
C LEU A 37 15.13 -0.27 1.13
N GLY A 38 14.42 0.77 0.68
CA GLY A 38 13.24 1.28 1.37
C GLY A 38 12.10 0.26 1.41
N VAL A 39 11.94 -0.52 0.33
CA VAL A 39 10.95 -1.59 0.26
C VAL A 39 11.30 -2.70 1.26
N ASP A 40 12.55 -3.17 1.22
CA ASP A 40 13.03 -4.23 2.12
C ASP A 40 12.91 -3.82 3.60
N LEU A 41 13.35 -2.62 3.94
CA LEU A 41 13.27 -2.09 5.30
C LEU A 41 11.82 -1.99 5.79
N PHE A 42 10.92 -1.49 4.93
CA PHE A 42 9.50 -1.40 5.28
C PHE A 42 8.89 -2.77 5.58
N PHE A 43 9.20 -3.78 4.77
CA PHE A 43 8.70 -5.14 4.97
C PHE A 43 9.28 -5.81 6.21
N VAL A 44 10.59 -5.68 6.46
CA VAL A 44 11.24 -6.24 7.67
C VAL A 44 10.64 -5.65 8.94
N ILE A 45 10.52 -4.32 9.02
CA ILE A 45 9.93 -3.67 10.21
C ILE A 45 8.46 -4.06 10.36
N SER A 46 7.71 -4.13 9.27
CA SER A 46 6.30 -4.54 9.31
C SER A 46 6.14 -5.98 9.79
N GLY A 47 7.01 -6.90 9.35
CA GLY A 47 7.03 -8.29 9.79
C GLY A 47 7.33 -8.40 11.28
N PHE A 48 8.37 -7.72 11.76
CA PHE A 48 8.70 -7.66 13.18
C PHE A 48 7.52 -7.18 14.05
N LEU A 49 6.85 -6.10 13.64
CA LEU A 49 5.72 -5.54 14.37
C LEU A 49 4.51 -6.49 14.38
N ILE A 50 4.19 -7.11 13.23
CA ILE A 50 3.09 -8.07 13.13
C ILE A 50 3.35 -9.27 14.05
N THR A 51 4.53 -9.89 13.96
CA THR A 51 4.87 -11.05 14.80
C THR A 51 4.86 -10.69 16.28
N SER A 52 5.37 -9.51 16.66
CA SER A 52 5.33 -9.04 18.05
C SER A 52 3.90 -8.89 18.57
N LEU A 53 2.99 -8.33 17.76
CA LEU A 53 1.57 -8.20 18.11
C LEU A 53 0.88 -9.56 18.27
N LEU A 54 1.16 -10.52 17.38
CA LEU A 54 0.58 -11.86 17.44
C LEU A 54 1.10 -12.65 18.65
N LEU A 55 2.39 -12.50 18.98
CA LEU A 55 3.00 -13.15 20.13
C LEU A 55 2.45 -12.60 21.45
N GLU A 56 2.20 -11.29 21.52
CA GLU A 56 1.55 -10.67 22.68
C GLU A 56 0.09 -11.12 22.83
N GLU A 57 -0.68 -11.18 21.72
CA GLU A 57 -2.04 -11.73 21.72
C GLU A 57 -2.07 -13.18 22.24
N HIS A 58 -1.10 -14.00 21.81
CA HIS A 58 -0.95 -15.37 22.27
C HIS A 58 -0.61 -15.46 23.76
N ARG A 59 0.27 -14.58 24.27
CA ARG A 59 0.62 -14.54 25.70
C ARG A 59 -0.56 -14.14 26.58
N GLU A 60 -1.38 -13.19 26.13
CA GLU A 60 -2.53 -12.70 26.91
C GLU A 60 -3.73 -13.65 26.85
N THR A 61 -3.98 -14.30 25.71
CA THR A 61 -5.23 -15.06 25.46
C THR A 61 -5.03 -16.56 25.24
N GLY A 62 -3.79 -17.03 25.11
CA GLY A 62 -3.45 -18.41 24.78
C GLY A 62 -3.73 -18.80 23.32
N GLN A 63 -4.29 -17.89 22.50
CA GLN A 63 -4.66 -18.16 21.10
C GLN A 63 -4.28 -16.98 20.20
N ILE A 64 -4.21 -17.23 18.89
CA ILE A 64 -3.97 -16.19 17.89
C ILE A 64 -5.19 -16.12 16.96
N SER A 65 -5.89 -14.98 16.96
CA SER A 65 -7.00 -14.75 16.04
C SER A 65 -6.55 -14.01 14.78
N LEU A 66 -6.17 -14.76 13.75
CA LEU A 66 -5.82 -14.19 12.44
C LEU A 66 -7.00 -13.40 11.83
N VAL A 67 -8.23 -13.88 12.02
CA VAL A 67 -9.43 -13.18 11.54
C VAL A 67 -9.57 -11.82 12.20
N ALA A 68 -9.37 -11.72 13.53
CA ALA A 68 -9.42 -10.44 14.23
C ALA A 68 -8.28 -9.51 13.79
N PHE A 69 -7.08 -10.05 13.58
CA PHE A 69 -5.94 -9.32 13.04
C PHE A 69 -6.24 -8.72 11.66
N TRP A 70 -6.69 -9.55 10.70
CA TRP A 70 -7.03 -9.10 9.36
C TRP A 70 -8.19 -8.11 9.35
N ARG A 71 -9.21 -8.31 10.19
CA ARG A 71 -10.33 -7.36 10.32
C ARG A 71 -9.88 -5.99 10.83
N ARG A 72 -8.97 -5.93 11.80
CA ARG A 72 -8.37 -4.65 12.27
C ARG A 72 -7.58 -3.97 11.16
N ARG A 73 -6.79 -4.75 10.41
CA ARG A 73 -5.98 -4.24 9.30
C ARG A 73 -6.84 -3.76 8.13
N ALA A 74 -7.86 -4.52 7.76
CA ALA A 74 -8.82 -4.19 6.71
C ALA A 74 -9.55 -2.88 7.00
N ARG A 75 -10.08 -2.69 8.21
CA ARG A 75 -10.72 -1.42 8.61
C ARG A 75 -9.81 -0.20 8.55
N ARG A 76 -8.49 -0.40 8.63
CA ARG A 76 -7.50 0.68 8.54
C ARG A 76 -7.04 0.95 7.10
N LEU A 77 -6.88 -0.09 6.27
CA LEU A 77 -6.27 0.03 4.94
C LEU A 77 -7.31 0.11 3.81
N LEU A 78 -8.42 -0.61 3.90
CA LEU A 78 -9.44 -0.64 2.85
C LEU A 78 -10.08 0.72 2.56
N PRO A 79 -10.39 1.59 3.55
CA PRO A 79 -10.99 2.88 3.25
C PRO A 79 -10.11 3.75 2.34
N ALA A 80 -8.80 3.79 2.62
CA ALA A 80 -7.85 4.54 1.80
C ALA A 80 -7.69 3.91 0.41
N LEU A 81 -7.67 2.57 0.33
CA LEU A 81 -7.61 1.86 -0.95
C LEU A 81 -8.83 2.15 -1.82
N PHE A 82 -10.04 2.03 -1.28
CA PHE A 82 -11.28 2.30 -2.02
C PHE A 82 -11.37 3.77 -2.45
N LEU A 83 -10.94 4.70 -1.61
CA LEU A 83 -10.85 6.11 -1.97
C LEU A 83 -9.90 6.30 -3.16
N LEU A 84 -8.69 5.74 -3.10
CA LEU A 84 -7.71 5.84 -4.18
C LEU A 84 -8.24 5.25 -5.49
N ILE A 85 -8.78 4.04 -5.45
CA ILE A 85 -9.37 3.37 -6.63
C ILE A 85 -10.50 4.23 -7.20
N THR A 86 -11.37 4.77 -6.36
CA THR A 86 -12.48 5.64 -6.79
C THR A 86 -11.94 6.91 -7.46
N CYS A 87 -10.98 7.59 -6.83
CA CYS A 87 -10.37 8.79 -7.40
C CYS A 87 -9.70 8.52 -8.76
N VAL A 88 -8.91 7.45 -8.87
CA VAL A 88 -8.21 7.10 -10.12
C VAL A 88 -9.20 6.68 -11.20
N SER A 89 -10.24 5.90 -10.87
CA SER A 89 -11.25 5.48 -11.85
C SER A 89 -12.15 6.62 -12.32
N LEU A 90 -12.43 7.62 -11.47
CA LEU A 90 -13.24 8.79 -11.84
C LEU A 90 -12.43 9.88 -12.54
N PHE A 91 -11.10 9.88 -12.39
CA PHE A 91 -10.23 10.92 -12.96
C PHE A 91 -10.44 11.15 -14.47
N PRO A 92 -10.53 10.12 -15.33
CA PRO A 92 -10.79 10.31 -16.76
C PRO A 92 -12.15 10.98 -17.03
N LEU A 93 -13.20 10.60 -16.28
CA LEU A 93 -14.54 11.19 -16.46
C LEU A 93 -14.54 12.67 -16.11
N ILE A 94 -13.87 13.03 -15.01
CA ILE A 94 -13.74 14.42 -14.56
C ILE A 94 -12.88 15.21 -15.56
N ALA A 95 -11.75 14.66 -15.99
CA ALA A 95 -10.85 15.30 -16.95
C ALA A 95 -11.52 15.53 -18.31
N GLY A 96 -12.29 14.55 -18.82
CA GLY A 96 -13.05 14.68 -20.06
C GLY A 96 -14.15 15.74 -20.00
N HIS A 97 -14.82 15.89 -18.85
CA HIS A 97 -15.82 16.95 -18.66
C HIS A 97 -15.22 18.35 -18.52
N VAL A 98 -14.07 18.50 -17.85
CA VAL A 98 -13.47 19.81 -17.57
C VAL A 98 -12.56 20.30 -18.71
N ALA A 99 -11.70 19.43 -19.24
CA ALA A 99 -10.69 19.77 -20.24
C ALA A 99 -11.08 19.32 -21.66
N GLY A 100 -12.27 18.74 -21.84
CA GLY A 100 -12.82 18.32 -23.12
C GLY A 100 -12.40 16.92 -23.57
N PRO A 101 -13.09 16.33 -24.57
CA PRO A 101 -12.91 14.94 -24.99
C PRO A 101 -11.51 14.59 -25.50
N SER A 102 -10.78 15.59 -26.02
CA SER A 102 -9.40 15.43 -26.48
C SER A 102 -8.42 15.07 -25.37
N SER A 103 -8.73 15.41 -24.11
CA SER A 103 -7.90 15.11 -22.93
C SER A 103 -7.90 13.64 -22.54
N ILE A 104 -8.89 12.88 -23.02
CA ILE A 104 -9.06 11.44 -22.74
C ILE A 104 -8.97 10.57 -23.99
N ALA A 105 -8.74 11.17 -25.16
CA ALA A 105 -8.67 10.44 -26.44
C ALA A 105 -7.51 9.43 -26.51
N SER A 106 -6.47 9.62 -25.70
CA SER A 106 -5.34 8.69 -25.55
C SER A 106 -5.59 7.55 -24.55
N ILE A 107 -6.71 7.58 -23.82
CA ILE A 107 -7.02 6.58 -22.80
C ILE A 107 -7.73 5.41 -23.48
N ASP A 108 -7.02 4.28 -23.59
CA ASP A 108 -7.61 3.03 -24.02
C ASP A 108 -8.36 2.35 -22.86
N LEU A 109 -9.69 2.33 -22.96
CA LEU A 109 -10.58 1.69 -22.00
C LEU A 109 -10.39 0.16 -21.93
N GLY A 110 -9.94 -0.47 -23.03
CA GLY A 110 -9.62 -1.90 -23.07
C GLY A 110 -8.40 -2.21 -22.20
N SER A 111 -7.31 -1.50 -22.44
CA SER A 111 -6.10 -1.49 -21.59
C SER A 111 -6.43 -1.27 -20.11
N LEU A 112 -7.24 -0.27 -19.77
CA LEU A 112 -7.63 0.00 -18.37
C LEU A 112 -8.34 -1.19 -17.70
N ARG A 113 -9.25 -1.85 -18.43
CA ARG A 113 -9.94 -3.04 -17.93
C ARG A 113 -8.95 -4.17 -17.68
N ASP A 114 -8.04 -4.41 -18.61
CA ASP A 114 -7.08 -5.50 -18.52
C ASP A 114 -6.07 -5.26 -17.39
N PHE A 115 -5.61 -4.01 -17.18
CA PHE A 115 -4.82 -3.62 -16.01
C PHE A 115 -5.58 -3.78 -14.69
N ALA A 116 -6.86 -3.43 -14.65
CA ALA A 116 -7.70 -3.59 -13.46
C ALA A 116 -7.86 -5.08 -13.09
N LEU A 117 -8.15 -5.93 -14.08
CA LEU A 117 -8.26 -7.38 -13.90
C LEU A 117 -6.93 -8.00 -13.47
N ALA A 118 -5.82 -7.57 -14.07
CA ALA A 118 -4.48 -8.01 -13.68
C ALA A 118 -4.11 -7.63 -12.26
N THR A 119 -4.50 -6.44 -11.84
CA THR A 119 -4.22 -5.93 -10.49
C THR A 119 -5.05 -6.69 -9.45
N LEU A 120 -6.31 -6.99 -9.77
CA LEU A 120 -7.18 -7.80 -8.90
C LEU A 120 -6.71 -9.26 -8.82
N GLY A 121 -6.25 -9.83 -9.94
CA GLY A 121 -5.72 -11.19 -10.00
C GLY A 121 -4.26 -11.32 -9.58
N TYR A 122 -3.61 -10.23 -9.19
CA TYR A 122 -2.20 -10.20 -8.77
C TYR A 122 -1.20 -10.66 -9.85
N PHE A 123 -1.54 -10.48 -11.13
CA PHE A 123 -0.68 -10.86 -12.27
C PHE A 123 -0.19 -9.67 -13.11
N THR A 124 -0.40 -8.42 -12.65
CA THR A 124 0.10 -7.21 -13.33
C THR A 124 1.60 -7.25 -13.59
N ASN A 125 2.38 -7.84 -12.67
CA ASN A 125 3.83 -7.97 -12.84
C ASN A 125 4.24 -8.79 -14.07
N TRP A 126 3.40 -9.73 -14.54
CA TRP A 126 3.65 -10.51 -15.76
C TRP A 126 3.09 -9.85 -17.03
N MET A 127 2.17 -8.91 -16.89
CA MET A 127 1.61 -8.18 -18.01
C MET A 127 2.52 -7.02 -18.46
N VAL A 128 3.31 -6.47 -17.52
CA VAL A 128 4.17 -5.31 -17.74
C VAL A 128 5.64 -5.70 -17.98
N ALA A 129 6.00 -6.97 -17.76
CA ALA A 129 7.33 -7.54 -18.00
C ALA A 129 7.45 -8.11 -19.43
#